data_AF-A0A0L6UN95-F1
#
_entry.id   AF-A0A0L6UN95-F1
#
_cell.length_a   1.000
_cell.length_b   1.000
_cell.length_c   1.000
_cell.angle_alpha   90.00
_cell.angle_beta   90.00
_cell.angle_gamma   90.00
#
_symmetry.space_group_name_H-M   'P 1'
#
loop_
_entity.id
_entity.type
_entity.pdbx_description
1 polymer ?
#
loop_
_entity_poly.entity_id
_entity_poly.type
_entity_poly.pdbx_seq_one_letter_code
_entity_poly.pdbx_strand_id
1 'polypeptide(L)'
;MSALGTSFAQQVKANKSLYRFLKPIASWYANLAGYRQYGLRYDDLIMEENKTVQKAISRLTEREQYDRAYRFRVASQCSVLHKELPKEQWTPPEQDVRYLTPLIKEIEQENQERVAWDIAKAPSGSGH
;
A
#
# COMPACT_ATOMS: atom_id res chain seq x y z
N MET A 1 -7.80 -2.74 13.31
CA MET A 1 -6.89 -3.57 12.49
C MET A 1 -6.24 -2.68 11.45
N SER A 2 -4.94 -2.88 11.16
CA SER A 2 -4.23 -2.10 10.12
C SER A 2 -4.86 -2.34 8.76
N ALA A 3 -5.00 -1.29 7.95
CA ALA A 3 -5.48 -1.35 6.58
C ALA A 3 -4.54 -2.17 5.66
N LEU A 4 -3.28 -2.32 6.06
CA LEU A 4 -2.24 -3.06 5.31
C LEU A 4 -2.12 -4.53 5.73
N GLY A 5 -2.88 -4.96 6.74
CA GLY A 5 -2.76 -6.28 7.35
C GLY A 5 -1.49 -6.47 8.18
N THR A 6 -1.26 -7.68 8.69
CA THR A 6 -0.04 -8.03 9.41
C THR A 6 1.12 -8.24 8.44
N SER A 7 2.26 -7.60 8.71
CA SER A 7 3.44 -7.70 7.85
C SER A 7 4.65 -8.23 8.60
N PHE A 8 5.27 -9.28 8.07
CA PHE A 8 6.56 -9.81 8.52
C PHE A 8 7.73 -9.37 7.64
N ALA A 9 7.50 -8.40 6.75
CA ALA A 9 8.49 -8.01 5.75
C ALA A 9 9.78 -7.47 6.38
N GLN A 10 9.70 -6.79 7.53
CA GLN A 10 10.89 -6.28 8.23
C GLN A 10 11.73 -7.42 8.83
N GLN A 11 11.08 -8.39 9.47
CA GLN A 11 11.71 -9.57 10.06
C GLN A 11 12.39 -10.42 8.99
N VAL A 12 11.72 -10.62 7.84
CA VAL A 12 12.30 -11.33 6.70
C VAL A 12 13.49 -10.57 6.12
N LYS A 13 13.40 -9.25 5.95
CA LYS A 13 14.52 -8.43 5.44
C LYS A 13 15.71 -8.38 6.40
N ALA A 14 15.48 -8.49 7.71
CA ALA A 14 16.55 -8.52 8.71
C ALA A 14 17.43 -9.78 8.60
N ASN A 15 16.87 -10.91 8.15
CA ASN A 15 17.61 -12.16 7.95
C ASN A 15 18.02 -12.33 6.47
N LYS A 16 19.31 -12.16 6.17
CA LYS A 16 19.86 -12.23 4.79
C LYS A 16 19.57 -13.55 4.09
N SER A 17 19.72 -14.68 4.78
CA SER A 17 19.51 -16.01 4.20
C SER A 17 18.05 -16.24 3.84
N LEU A 18 17.15 -15.89 4.77
CA LEU A 18 15.70 -16.00 4.55
C LEU A 18 15.24 -15.07 3.42
N TYR A 19 15.73 -13.83 3.39
CA TYR A 19 15.44 -12.88 2.32
C TYR A 19 15.90 -13.41 0.96
N ARG A 20 17.13 -13.92 0.84
CA ARG A 20 17.65 -14.47 -0.42
C ARG A 20 16.83 -15.66 -0.91
N PHE A 21 16.33 -16.49 0.00
CA PHE A 21 15.48 -17.64 -0.33
C PHE A 21 14.07 -17.20 -0.77
N LEU A 22 13.44 -16.28 -0.05
CA LEU A 22 12.06 -15.86 -0.32
C LEU A 22 11.92 -14.84 -1.46
N LYS A 23 12.95 -14.02 -1.72
CA LYS A 23 12.90 -12.98 -2.75
C LYS A 23 12.51 -13.48 -4.15
N PRO A 24 13.10 -14.57 -4.70
CA PRO A 24 12.70 -15.08 -6.02
C PRO A 24 11.25 -15.60 -6.01
N ILE A 25 10.82 -16.27 -4.93
CA ILE A 25 9.45 -16.76 -4.77
C ILE A 25 8.46 -15.59 -4.76
N ALA A 26 8.77 -14.53 -4.00
CA ALA A 26 7.96 -13.32 -3.94
C ALA A 26 7.89 -12.61 -5.29
N SER A 27 9.00 -12.56 -6.05
CA SER A 27 9.03 -11.97 -7.39
C SER A 27 8.19 -12.78 -8.38
N TRP A 28 8.29 -14.11 -8.34
CA TRP A 28 7.48 -15.00 -9.16
C TRP A 28 5.99 -14.83 -8.85
N TYR A 29 5.62 -14.80 -7.58
CA TYR A 29 4.24 -14.56 -7.15
C TYR A 29 3.72 -13.19 -7.62
N ALA A 30 4.51 -12.13 -7.50
CA ALA A 30 4.13 -10.80 -7.97
C ALA A 30 3.88 -10.75 -9.49
N ASN A 31 4.63 -11.53 -10.27
CA ASN A 31 4.40 -11.65 -11.71
C ASN A 31 3.14 -12.48 -12.02
N LEU A 32 2.89 -13.55 -11.27
CA LEU A 32 1.71 -14.40 -11.43
C LEU A 32 0.41 -13.68 -11.06
N ALA A 33 0.46 -12.73 -10.12
CA ALA A 33 -0.70 -11.97 -9.67
C ALA A 33 -1.32 -11.08 -10.77
N GLY A 34 -0.63 -10.84 -11.89
CA GLY A 34 -1.21 -10.28 -13.12
C GLY A 34 -1.58 -8.78 -13.09
N TYR A 35 -1.65 -8.12 -11.94
CA TYR A 35 -2.05 -6.71 -11.85
C TYR A 35 -1.19 -5.76 -12.72
N ARG A 36 0.10 -6.08 -12.91
CA ARG A 36 1.00 -5.29 -13.78
C ARG A 36 0.60 -5.35 -15.26
N GLN A 37 -0.05 -6.44 -15.69
CA GLN A 37 -0.57 -6.62 -17.05
C GLN A 37 -1.75 -5.69 -17.36
N TYR A 38 -2.39 -5.15 -16.31
CA TYR A 38 -3.45 -4.16 -16.38
C TYR A 38 -2.96 -2.73 -16.14
N GLY A 39 -1.64 -2.53 -16.05
CA GLY A 39 -1.03 -1.22 -15.81
C GLY A 39 -1.19 -0.72 -14.37
N LEU A 40 -1.60 -1.59 -13.43
CA LEU A 40 -1.72 -1.27 -12.01
C LEU A 40 -0.38 -1.40 -11.29
N ARG A 41 -0.29 -0.75 -10.12
CA ARG A 41 0.74 -0.97 -9.11
C ARG A 41 0.15 -1.72 -7.92
N TYR A 42 0.99 -2.34 -7.11
CA TYR A 42 0.53 -3.12 -5.96
C TYR A 42 -0.36 -2.32 -5.00
N ASP A 43 -0.02 -1.06 -4.75
CA ASP A 43 -0.79 -0.19 -3.84
C ASP A 43 -2.16 0.20 -4.40
N ASP A 44 -2.41 0.03 -5.70
CA ASP A 44 -3.73 0.22 -6.31
C ASP A 44 -4.70 -0.93 -5.94
N LEU A 45 -4.19 -2.06 -5.42
CA LEU A 45 -5.00 -3.21 -5.00
C LEU A 45 -5.51 -3.10 -3.55
N ILE A 46 -5.10 -2.07 -2.81
CA ILE A 46 -5.50 -1.85 -1.43
C ILE A 46 -6.96 -1.37 -1.41
N MET A 47 -7.78 -1.95 -0.50
CA MET A 47 -9.19 -1.55 -0.34
C MET A 47 -9.32 -0.09 0.08
N GLU A 48 -10.01 0.71 -0.74
CA GLU A 48 -10.16 2.14 -0.54
C GLU A 48 -11.33 2.52 0.38
N GLU A 49 -12.20 1.58 0.75
CA GLU A 49 -13.34 1.80 1.66
C GLU A 49 -12.91 2.01 3.12
N ASN A 50 -11.62 1.83 3.43
CA ASN A 50 -11.07 2.09 4.75
C ASN A 50 -10.78 3.60 4.93
N LYS A 51 -11.29 4.19 6.02
CA LYS A 51 -11.09 5.62 6.35
C LYS A 51 -9.62 6.05 6.37
N THR A 52 -8.71 5.19 6.83
CA THR A 52 -7.26 5.45 6.83
C THR A 52 -6.73 5.55 5.41
N VAL A 53 -7.19 4.68 4.51
CA VAL A 53 -6.77 4.66 3.09
C VAL A 53 -7.35 5.86 2.36
N GLN A 54 -8.61 6.24 2.61
CA GLN A 54 -9.20 7.46 2.05
C GLN A 54 -8.43 8.72 2.45
N LYS A 55 -8.05 8.82 3.73
CA LYS A 55 -7.20 9.92 4.22
C LYS A 55 -5.79 9.88 3.62
N ALA A 56 -5.25 8.69 3.34
CA ALA A 56 -3.97 8.55 2.66
C ALA A 56 -4.05 9.04 1.20
N ILE A 57 -5.13 8.67 0.49
CA ILE A 57 -5.39 9.12 -0.89
C ILE A 57 -5.53 10.64 -0.93
N SER A 58 -6.22 11.25 0.04
CA SER A 58 -6.37 12.72 0.09
C SER A 58 -5.07 13.47 0.40
N ARG A 59 -4.03 12.78 0.91
CA ARG A 59 -2.69 13.36 1.14
C ARG A 59 -1.75 13.22 -0.05
N LEU A 60 -2.10 12.41 -1.05
CA LEU A 60 -1.28 12.26 -2.26
C LEU A 60 -1.15 13.60 -2.98
N THR A 61 -0.04 13.77 -3.68
CA THR A 61 0.11 14.92 -4.59
C THR A 61 -0.94 14.86 -5.69
N GLU A 62 -1.34 16.01 -6.23
CA GLU A 62 -2.34 16.05 -7.32
C GLU A 62 -1.92 15.16 -8.49
N ARG A 63 -0.62 15.20 -8.86
CA ARG A 63 -0.06 14.35 -9.92
C ARG A 63 -0.25 12.86 -9.63
N GLU A 64 0.08 12.39 -8.43
CA GLU A 64 -0.10 10.98 -8.08
C GLU A 64 -1.57 10.57 -8.05
N GLN A 65 -2.47 11.46 -7.62
CA GLN A 65 -3.92 11.21 -7.68
C GLN A 65 -4.40 11.05 -9.13
N TYR A 66 -3.97 11.93 -10.04
CA TYR A 66 -4.27 11.82 -11.46
C TYR A 66 -3.70 10.54 -12.08
N ASP A 67 -2.42 10.23 -11.81
CA ASP A 67 -1.76 9.02 -12.31
C ASP A 67 -2.45 7.75 -11.79
N ARG A 68 -2.88 7.74 -10.52
CA ARG A 68 -3.69 6.66 -9.92
C ARG A 68 -5.02 6.52 -10.64
N ALA A 69 -5.77 7.60 -10.80
CA ALA A 69 -7.06 7.58 -11.49
C ALA A 69 -6.95 7.10 -12.95
N TYR A 70 -5.87 7.47 -13.64
CA TYR A 70 -5.59 6.98 -14.99
C TYR A 70 -5.38 5.47 -15.02
N ARG A 71 -4.55 4.90 -14.12
CA ARG A 71 -4.32 3.45 -14.04
C ARG A 71 -5.63 2.69 -13.80
N PHE A 72 -6.50 3.18 -12.92
CA PHE A 72 -7.81 2.55 -12.71
C PHE A 72 -8.69 2.58 -13.95
N ARG A 73 -8.78 3.72 -14.66
CA ARG A 73 -9.57 3.81 -15.90
C ARG A 73 -9.08 2.81 -16.94
N VAL A 74 -7.76 2.69 -17.12
CA VAL A 74 -7.15 1.73 -18.04
C VAL A 74 -7.47 0.29 -17.61
N ALA A 75 -7.27 -0.05 -16.34
CA ALA A 75 -7.55 -1.38 -15.83
C ALA A 75 -9.03 -1.76 -15.94
N SER A 76 -9.95 -0.83 -15.66
CA SER A 76 -11.39 -1.01 -15.85
C SER A 76 -11.71 -1.26 -17.32
N GLN A 77 -11.13 -0.51 -18.25
CA GLN A 77 -11.31 -0.73 -19.69
C GLN A 77 -10.82 -2.13 -20.12
N CYS A 78 -9.64 -2.54 -19.67
CA CYS A 78 -9.09 -3.87 -19.92
C CYS A 78 -10.00 -4.97 -19.36
N SER A 79 -10.57 -4.76 -18.17
CA SER A 79 -11.52 -5.69 -17.55
C SER A 79 -12.80 -5.83 -18.39
N VAL A 80 -13.40 -4.72 -18.82
CA VAL A 80 -14.59 -4.70 -19.69
C VAL A 80 -14.34 -5.42 -21.02
N LEU A 81 -13.15 -5.23 -21.61
CA LEU A 81 -12.77 -5.88 -22.86
C LEU A 81 -12.30 -7.33 -22.68
N HIS A 82 -12.19 -7.82 -21.44
CA HIS A 82 -11.55 -9.10 -21.11
C HIS A 82 -10.19 -9.28 -21.78
N LYS A 83 -9.41 -8.19 -21.88
CA LYS A 83 -8.13 -8.17 -22.59
C LYS A 83 -7.08 -7.39 -21.81
N GLU A 84 -5.92 -8.03 -21.62
CA GLU A 84 -4.74 -7.42 -21.02
C GLU A 84 -4.15 -6.32 -21.94
N LEU A 85 -3.33 -5.44 -21.36
CA LEU A 85 -2.56 -4.48 -22.14
C LEU A 85 -1.50 -5.19 -23.01
N PRO A 86 -1.05 -4.56 -24.11
CA PRO A 86 0.18 -4.97 -24.78
C PRO A 86 1.35 -5.05 -23.79
N LYS A 87 2.28 -6.00 -23.98
CA LYS A 87 3.38 -6.27 -23.03
C LYS A 87 4.27 -5.06 -22.78
N GLU A 88 4.40 -4.18 -23.77
CA GLU A 88 5.20 -2.96 -23.73
C GLU A 88 4.60 -1.92 -22.77
N GLN A 89 3.30 -2.03 -22.46
CA GLN A 89 2.57 -1.12 -21.58
C GLN A 89 2.35 -1.70 -20.18
N TRP A 90 2.87 -2.90 -19.90
CA TRP A 90 2.79 -3.49 -18.56
C TRP A 90 3.63 -2.66 -17.59
N THR A 91 3.15 -2.52 -16.36
CA THR A 91 3.92 -1.85 -15.31
C THR A 91 5.23 -2.62 -15.08
N PRO A 92 6.40 -2.02 -15.35
CA PRO A 92 7.66 -2.70 -15.13
C PRO A 92 7.92 -2.82 -13.61
N PRO A 93 8.66 -3.85 -13.15
CA PRO A 93 8.90 -4.09 -11.74
C PRO A 93 9.52 -2.89 -10.99
N GLU A 94 10.29 -2.06 -11.69
CA GLU A 94 10.95 -0.86 -11.15
C GLU A 94 9.96 0.26 -10.86
N GLN A 95 8.84 0.33 -11.60
CA GLN A 95 7.80 1.33 -11.41
C GLN A 95 6.71 0.86 -10.43
N ASP A 96 6.71 -0.41 -10.04
CA ASP A 96 5.82 -0.97 -9.03
C ASP A 96 6.26 -0.58 -7.61
N VAL A 97 6.20 0.72 -7.34
CA VAL A 97 6.59 1.35 -6.08
C VAL A 97 5.41 1.49 -5.13
N ARG A 98 5.73 1.38 -3.83
CA ARG A 98 4.77 1.52 -2.73
C ARG A 98 4.55 2.99 -2.40
N TYR A 99 3.74 3.68 -3.19
CA TYR A 99 3.50 5.11 -3.07
C TYR A 99 2.46 5.48 -1.99
N LEU A 100 1.50 4.60 -1.71
CA LEU A 100 0.41 4.84 -0.75
C LEU A 100 0.71 4.24 0.63
N THR A 101 1.40 3.09 0.65
CA THR A 101 1.79 2.37 1.88
C THR A 101 2.47 3.27 2.94
N PRO A 102 3.42 4.17 2.61
CA PRO A 102 4.07 5.03 3.60
C PRO A 102 3.08 5.99 4.28
N LEU A 103 2.18 6.62 3.51
CA LEU A 103 1.16 7.53 4.01
C LEU A 103 0.16 6.81 4.92
N ILE A 104 -0.22 5.58 4.55
CA ILE A 104 -1.11 4.76 5.39
C ILE A 104 -0.44 4.50 6.75
N LYS A 105 0.84 4.14 6.78
CA LYS A 105 1.57 3.89 8.04
C LYS A 105 1.66 5.12 8.92
N GLU A 106 1.95 6.28 8.32
CA GLU A 106 1.99 7.57 9.04
C GLU A 106 0.63 7.88 9.68
N ILE A 107 -0.47 7.73 8.94
CA ILE A 107 -1.81 7.97 9.47
C ILE A 107 -2.18 6.95 10.56
N GLU A 108 -1.79 5.68 10.40
CA GLU A 108 -2.01 4.67 11.44
C GLU A 108 -1.26 5.01 12.72
N GLN A 109 -0.02 5.49 12.61
CA GLN A 109 0.77 5.97 13.76
C GLN A 109 0.10 7.19 14.41
N GLU A 110 -0.30 8.21 13.64
CA GLU A 110 -1.04 9.37 14.16
C GLU A 110 -2.30 8.95 14.92
N ASN A 111 -3.06 7.99 14.38
CA ASN A 111 -4.29 7.53 15.00
C ASN A 111 -4.00 6.73 16.29
N GLN A 112 -2.95 5.92 16.31
CA GLN A 112 -2.50 5.22 17.51
C GLN A 112 -2.05 6.19 18.60
N GLU A 113 -1.29 7.22 18.23
CA GLU A 113 -0.86 8.27 19.14
C GLU A 113 -2.06 9.01 19.73
N ARG A 114 -3.03 9.44 18.89
CA ARG A 114 -4.26 10.10 19.38
C ARG A 114 -5.00 9.25 20.39
N VAL A 115 -5.20 7.97 20.08
CA VAL A 115 -5.87 7.02 21.01
C VAL A 115 -5.06 6.86 22.30
N ALA A 116 -3.73 6.79 22.22
CA ALA A 116 -2.87 6.71 23.40
C ALA A 116 -2.98 7.98 24.26
N TRP A 117 -3.04 9.16 23.65
CA TRP A 117 -3.24 10.45 24.34
C TRP A 117 -4.63 10.54 24.98
N ASP A 118 -5.68 10.10 24.29
CA ASP A 118 -7.05 10.12 24.81
C ASP A 118 -7.24 9.19 26.02
N ILE A 119 -6.50 8.07 26.06
CA ILE A 119 -6.55 7.08 27.14
C ILE A 119 -5.57 7.43 28.28
N ALA A 120 -4.55 8.24 28.01
CA ALA A 120 -3.56 8.62 29.01
C ALA A 120 -4.22 9.42 30.15
N LYS A 121 -4.37 8.79 31.32
CA LYS A 121 -4.79 9.49 32.54
C LYS A 121 -3.70 10.48 32.93
N ALA A 122 -4.06 11.76 33.04
CA ALA A 122 -3.19 12.76 33.66
C ALA A 122 -2.82 12.28 35.07
N PRO A 123 -1.55 12.39 35.51
CA PRO A 123 -1.20 12.09 36.89
C PRO A 123 -2.05 12.98 37.78
N SER A 124 -2.90 12.37 38.62
CA SER A 124 -3.67 13.10 39.61
C SER A 124 -2.68 13.88 40.45
N GLY A 125 -2.70 15.21 40.33
CA GLY A 125 -1.81 16.07 41.08
C GLY A 125 -1.84 15.66 42.55
N SER A 126 -0.68 15.28 43.08
CA SER A 126 -0.48 15.24 44.52
C SER A 126 -0.81 16.64 45.03
N GLY A 127 -2.00 16.78 45.60
CA GLY A 127 -2.41 18.00 46.28
C GLY A 127 -1.33 18.38 47.28
N HIS A 128 -0.85 19.62 47.15
CA HIS A 128 -0.11 20.29 48.19
C HIS A 128 -1.00 20.50 49.42
#